data_AF-A0A5E4WY95-F1
#
_entry.id   AF-A0A5E4WY95-F1
#
_cell.length_a   1.000
_cell.length_b   1.000
_cell.length_c   1.000
_cell.angle_alpha   90.00
_cell.angle_beta   90.00
_cell.angle_gamma   90.00
#
_symmetry.space_group_name_H-M   'P 1'
#
loop_
_entity.id
_entity.type
_entity.pdbx_description
1 polymer ?
#
loop_
_entity_poly.entity_id
_entity_poly.type
_entity_poly.pdbx_seq_one_letter_code
_entity_poly.pdbx_strand_id
1 'polypeptide(L)'
;MQRDIVARVMYALFALYMAVAAFGAPDSLAAFMVDFSGVAGGLISCGTAALAVALLADVVVNDVMPTRFALPWAVHLRHWFYVGVAFGYLVPPFVAVQVLRAASVGFGDWAVYALHVGMACFGVVLALRDALQKHRTQRGMVCNKLSS
;
A
#
# COMPACT_ATOMS: atom_id res chain seq x y z
N MET A 1 -15.24 -9.85 -7.31
CA MET A 1 -15.11 -10.04 -5.85
C MET A 1 -13.89 -10.88 -5.48
N GLN A 2 -13.82 -12.18 -5.76
CA GLN A 2 -12.69 -13.02 -5.31
C GLN A 2 -11.31 -12.63 -5.89
N ARG A 3 -11.23 -12.22 -7.17
CA ARG A 3 -9.98 -11.70 -7.79
C ARG A 3 -9.51 -10.38 -7.18
N ASP A 4 -10.42 -9.54 -6.71
CA ASP A 4 -10.06 -8.26 -6.07
C ASP A 4 -9.48 -8.49 -4.67
N ILE A 5 -9.94 -9.52 -3.95
CA ILE A 5 -9.40 -9.91 -2.63
C ILE A 5 -7.94 -10.36 -2.77
N VAL A 6 -7.65 -11.26 -3.71
CA VAL A 6 -6.28 -11.77 -3.94
C VAL A 6 -5.32 -10.62 -4.26
N ALA A 7 -5.71 -9.68 -5.12
CA ALA A 7 -4.90 -8.51 -5.44
C ALA A 7 -4.59 -7.64 -4.21
N ARG A 8 -5.57 -7.44 -3.32
CA ARG A 8 -5.43 -6.64 -2.09
C ARG A 8 -4.52 -7.33 -1.07
N VAL A 9 -4.69 -8.65 -0.88
CA VAL A 9 -3.82 -9.45 -0.01
C VAL A 9 -2.39 -9.45 -0.52
N MET A 10 -2.19 -9.70 -1.81
CA MET A 10 -0.86 -9.66 -2.43
C MET A 10 -0.20 -8.29 -2.24
N TYR A 11 -0.93 -7.20 -2.48
CA TYR A 11 -0.43 -5.84 -2.28
C TYR A 11 0.01 -5.57 -0.83
N ALA A 12 -0.81 -5.99 0.14
CA ALA A 12 -0.49 -5.83 1.56
C ALA A 12 0.70 -6.69 2.00
N LEU A 13 0.79 -7.94 1.50
CA LEU A 13 1.93 -8.83 1.77
C LEU A 13 3.23 -8.28 1.21
N PHE A 14 3.22 -7.76 -0.02
CA PHE A 14 4.40 -7.10 -0.59
C PHE A 14 4.80 -5.86 0.22
N ALA A 15 3.83 -5.09 0.75
CA ALA A 15 4.12 -3.89 1.53
C ALA A 15 4.77 -4.26 2.87
N LEU A 16 4.27 -5.33 3.49
CA LEU A 16 4.84 -5.89 4.70
C LEU A 16 6.25 -6.43 4.46
N TYR A 17 6.44 -7.21 3.38
CA TYR A 17 7.75 -7.72 3.00
C TYR A 17 8.77 -6.59 2.83
N MET A 18 8.40 -5.51 2.14
CA MET A 18 9.28 -4.36 1.96
C MET A 18 9.65 -3.67 3.27
N ALA A 19 8.69 -3.48 4.17
CA ALA A 19 8.94 -2.87 5.47
C ALA A 19 9.85 -3.73 6.35
N VAL A 20 9.74 -5.06 6.25
CA VAL A 20 10.65 -6.00 6.95
C VAL A 20 12.02 -6.05 6.28
N ALA A 21 12.07 -6.02 4.94
CA ALA A 21 13.30 -6.00 4.18
C ALA A 21 14.17 -4.78 4.52
N ALA A 22 13.56 -3.65 4.90
CA ALA A 22 14.25 -2.46 5.38
C ALA A 22 15.20 -2.71 6.56
N PHE A 23 14.95 -3.74 7.37
CA PHE A 23 15.77 -4.09 8.54
C PHE A 23 16.51 -5.42 8.38
N GLY A 24 16.02 -6.32 7.53
CA GLY A 24 16.56 -7.67 7.35
C GLY A 24 17.47 -7.85 6.14
N ALA A 25 17.45 -6.94 5.17
CA ALA A 25 18.21 -7.04 3.93
C ALA A 25 19.02 -5.75 3.68
N PRO A 26 20.33 -5.74 3.98
CA PRO A 26 21.17 -4.54 3.91
C PRO A 26 21.31 -3.97 2.48
N ASP A 27 21.18 -4.82 1.46
CA ASP A 27 21.19 -4.39 0.05
C ASP A 27 19.82 -3.93 -0.45
N SER A 28 18.80 -3.90 0.42
CA SER A 28 17.47 -3.50 0.00
C SER A 28 17.35 -1.97 -0.08
N LEU A 29 16.56 -1.53 -1.04
CA LEU A 29 16.30 -0.12 -1.29
C LEU A 29 15.66 0.59 -0.08
N ALA A 30 14.93 -0.15 0.75
CA ALA A 30 14.38 0.33 2.00
C ALA A 30 15.42 0.41 3.12
N ALA A 31 16.42 -0.48 3.16
CA ALA A 31 17.54 -0.38 4.09
C ALA A 31 18.39 0.86 3.79
N PHE A 32 18.68 1.12 2.52
CA PHE A 32 19.34 2.38 2.11
C PHE A 32 18.59 3.62 2.58
N MET A 33 17.24 3.61 2.54
CA MET A 33 16.44 4.71 3.06
C MET A 33 16.62 4.89 4.57
N VAL A 34 16.64 3.79 5.35
CA VAL A 34 16.85 3.82 6.80
C VAL A 34 18.26 4.31 7.12
N ASP A 35 19.27 3.86 6.39
CA ASP A 35 20.66 4.23 6.62
C ASP A 35 20.93 5.70 6.25
N PHE A 36 20.37 6.20 5.14
CA PHE A 36 20.54 7.60 4.74
C PHE A 36 19.66 8.58 5.55
N SER A 37 18.43 8.19 5.84
CA SER A 37 17.44 9.09 6.48
C SER A 37 17.40 8.92 8.01
N GLY A 38 18.13 7.94 8.55
CA GLY A 38 18.15 7.59 9.96
C GLY A 38 16.76 7.31 10.52
N VAL A 39 16.45 7.98 11.64
CA VAL A 39 15.20 7.80 12.41
C VAL A 39 13.95 8.05 11.55
N ALA A 40 14.00 9.01 10.61
CA ALA A 40 12.87 9.31 9.74
C ALA A 40 12.54 8.16 8.78
N GLY A 41 13.57 7.52 8.20
CA GLY A 41 13.40 6.35 7.33
C GLY A 41 12.88 5.14 8.08
N GLY A 42 13.36 4.94 9.32
CA GLY A 42 12.84 3.91 10.22
C GLY A 42 11.36 4.11 10.55
N LEU A 43 10.94 5.35 10.88
CA LEU A 43 9.55 5.68 11.16
C LEU A 43 8.63 5.44 9.95
N ILE A 44 9.08 5.79 8.74
CA ILE A 44 8.30 5.55 7.51
C ILE A 44 8.16 4.06 7.23
N SER A 45 9.21 3.27 7.45
CA SER A 45 9.17 1.81 7.29
C SER A 45 8.23 1.16 8.31
N CYS A 46 8.32 1.56 9.58
CA CYS A 46 7.42 1.10 10.63
C CYS A 46 5.96 1.51 10.37
N GLY A 47 5.73 2.74 9.92
CA GLY A 47 4.40 3.22 9.55
C GLY A 47 3.81 2.44 8.37
N THR A 48 4.63 2.12 7.38
CA THR A 48 4.22 1.29 6.23
C THR A 48 3.89 -0.14 6.66
N ALA A 49 4.67 -0.73 7.57
CA ALA A 49 4.35 -2.03 8.16
C ALA A 49 3.01 -2.02 8.91
N ALA A 50 2.78 -1.01 9.75
CA ALA A 50 1.53 -0.88 10.51
C ALA A 50 0.31 -0.75 9.58
N LEU A 51 0.43 0.07 8.52
CA LEU A 51 -0.61 0.23 7.50
C LEU A 51 -0.85 -1.05 6.69
N ALA A 52 0.21 -1.79 6.36
CA ALA A 52 0.11 -3.06 5.65
C ALA A 52 -0.61 -4.13 6.48
N VAL A 53 -0.28 -4.23 7.78
CA VAL A 53 -0.98 -5.13 8.71
C VAL A 53 -2.44 -4.73 8.87
N ALA A 54 -2.73 -3.43 9.00
CA ALA A 54 -4.10 -2.93 9.08
C ALA A 54 -4.92 -3.27 7.83
N LEU A 55 -4.34 -3.12 6.62
CA LEU A 55 -4.96 -3.53 5.37
C LEU A 55 -5.24 -5.03 5.30
N LEU A 56 -4.29 -5.85 5.76
CA LEU A 56 -4.44 -7.30 5.76
C LEU A 56 -5.53 -7.74 6.73
N ALA A 57 -5.55 -7.17 7.93
CA ALA A 57 -6.59 -7.41 8.94
C ALA A 57 -7.98 -6.98 8.43
N ASP A 58 -8.07 -5.83 7.78
CA ASP A 58 -9.31 -5.33 7.18
C ASP A 58 -9.83 -6.24 6.06
N VAL A 59 -8.94 -6.77 5.20
CA VAL A 59 -9.33 -7.77 4.18
C VAL A 59 -9.80 -9.07 4.83
N VAL A 60 -9.12 -9.58 5.84
CA VAL A 60 -9.52 -10.81 6.53
C VAL A 60 -10.88 -10.65 7.23
N VAL A 61 -11.09 -9.53 7.94
CA VAL A 61 -12.33 -9.30 8.68
C VAL A 61 -13.49 -9.03 7.72
N ASN A 62 -13.35 -8.07 6.82
CA ASN A 62 -14.46 -7.59 6.00
C ASN A 62 -14.71 -8.43 4.74
N ASP A 63 -13.68 -9.05 4.15
CA ASP A 63 -13.84 -9.81 2.90
C ASP A 63 -13.87 -11.34 3.12
N VAL A 64 -13.21 -11.87 4.17
CA VAL A 64 -13.16 -13.33 4.44
C VAL A 64 -14.18 -13.76 5.50
N MET A 65 -14.44 -12.95 6.53
CA MET A 65 -15.41 -13.28 7.61
C MET A 65 -16.54 -12.24 7.79
N PRO A 66 -17.29 -11.91 6.72
CA PRO A 66 -18.32 -10.87 6.78
C PRO A 66 -19.48 -11.21 7.74
N THR A 67 -19.69 -12.50 8.05
CA THR A 67 -20.82 -12.96 8.88
C THR A 67 -20.55 -12.92 10.39
N ARG A 68 -19.29 -12.75 10.81
CA ARG A 68 -18.92 -12.75 12.24
C ARG A 68 -18.51 -11.38 12.76
N PHE A 69 -17.82 -10.58 11.95
CA PHE A 69 -17.36 -9.24 12.32
C PHE A 69 -17.44 -8.32 11.09
N ALA A 70 -18.35 -7.36 11.10
CA ALA A 70 -18.43 -6.33 10.07
C ALA A 70 -17.96 -5.00 10.65
N LEU A 71 -16.85 -4.45 10.14
CA LEU A 71 -16.31 -3.16 10.54
C LEU A 71 -16.54 -2.14 9.40
N PRO A 72 -17.73 -1.53 9.30
CA PRO A 72 -18.08 -0.64 8.19
C PRO A 72 -17.21 0.62 8.13
N TRP A 73 -16.64 1.04 9.26
CA TRP A 73 -15.71 2.17 9.32
C TRP A 73 -14.37 1.87 8.65
N ALA A 74 -13.88 0.63 8.74
CA ALA A 74 -12.62 0.22 8.14
C ALA A 74 -12.71 0.21 6.60
N VAL A 75 -13.84 -0.23 6.06
CA VAL A 75 -14.17 -0.12 4.63
C VAL A 75 -14.17 1.34 4.16
N HIS A 76 -14.58 2.29 5.01
CA HIS A 76 -14.56 3.71 4.66
C HIS A 76 -13.16 4.32 4.67
N LEU A 77 -12.25 3.84 5.52
CA LEU A 77 -10.87 4.32 5.61
C LEU A 77 -9.90 3.58 4.68
N ARG A 78 -10.33 2.48 4.07
CA ARG A 78 -9.54 1.60 3.19
C ARG A 78 -8.77 2.35 2.09
N HIS A 79 -9.42 3.29 1.41
CA HIS A 79 -8.77 4.13 0.39
C HIS A 79 -7.61 4.98 0.95
N TRP A 80 -7.73 5.52 2.16
CA TRP A 80 -6.64 6.25 2.83
C TRP A 80 -5.48 5.35 3.18
N PHE A 81 -5.75 4.10 3.60
CA PHE A 81 -4.69 3.12 3.84
C PHE A 81 -3.94 2.77 2.56
N TYR A 82 -4.62 2.59 1.43
CA TYR A 82 -3.95 2.36 0.15
C TYR A 82 -3.07 3.54 -0.27
N VAL A 83 -3.53 4.77 -0.09
CA VAL A 83 -2.75 5.99 -0.39
C VAL A 83 -1.52 6.08 0.52
N GLY A 84 -1.66 5.81 1.82
CA GLY A 84 -0.54 5.81 2.76
C GLY A 84 0.51 4.76 2.43
N VAL A 85 0.09 3.54 2.09
CA VAL A 85 1.02 2.48 1.66
C VAL A 85 1.66 2.80 0.31
N ALA A 86 0.93 3.39 -0.63
CA ALA A 86 1.48 3.83 -1.91
C ALA A 86 2.56 4.89 -1.72
N PHE A 87 2.39 5.80 -0.75
CA PHE A 87 3.43 6.74 -0.35
C PHE A 87 4.65 6.01 0.20
N GLY A 88 4.45 5.03 1.10
CA GLY A 88 5.51 4.17 1.62
C GLY A 88 6.33 3.43 0.55
N TYR A 89 5.71 3.03 -0.56
CA TYR A 89 6.42 2.46 -1.72
C TYR A 89 7.24 3.49 -2.52
N LEU A 90 6.87 4.76 -2.48
CA LEU A 90 7.46 5.83 -3.28
C LEU A 90 8.65 6.51 -2.57
N VAL A 91 8.72 6.46 -1.23
CA VAL A 91 9.81 7.07 -0.47
C VAL A 91 11.17 6.38 -0.72
N PRO A 92 11.32 5.05 -0.62
CA PRO A 92 12.59 4.39 -0.89
C PRO A 92 13.18 4.72 -2.27
N PRO A 93 12.45 4.63 -3.40
CA PRO A 93 12.99 4.98 -4.71
C PRO A 93 13.38 6.46 -4.83
N PHE A 94 12.69 7.37 -4.15
CA PHE A 94 13.04 8.79 -4.18
C PHE A 94 14.36 9.09 -3.47
N VAL A 95 14.61 8.45 -2.32
CA VAL A 95 15.89 8.54 -1.60
C VAL A 95 16.98 7.81 -2.37
N ALA A 96 16.69 6.62 -2.89
CA ALA A 96 17.64 5.82 -3.64
C ALA A 96 18.08 6.51 -4.93
N VAL A 97 17.22 7.26 -5.63
CA VAL A 97 17.62 8.05 -6.82
C VAL A 97 18.74 9.04 -6.52
N GLN A 98 18.82 9.59 -5.31
CA GLN A 98 19.90 10.51 -4.91
C GLN A 98 21.23 9.76 -4.77
N VAL A 99 21.19 8.53 -4.28
CA VAL A 99 22.35 7.65 -4.08
C VAL A 99 22.78 6.99 -5.40
N LEU A 100 21.82 6.47 -6.17
CA LEU A 100 22.01 5.84 -7.48
C LEU A 100 22.51 6.82 -8.54
N ARG A 101 22.22 8.12 -8.45
CA ARG A 101 22.83 9.10 -9.39
C ARG A 101 24.34 9.23 -9.21
N ALA A 102 24.86 8.90 -8.03
CA ALA A 102 26.27 9.01 -7.70
C ALA A 102 27.07 7.73 -7.99
N ALA A 103 26.42 6.57 -8.01
CA ALA A 103 27.04 5.28 -8.29
C ALA A 103 26.58 4.76 -9.66
N SER A 104 27.49 4.32 -10.53
CA SER A 104 27.14 3.70 -11.82
C SER A 104 26.31 2.42 -11.60
N VAL A 105 24.99 2.54 -11.73
CA VAL A 105 24.02 1.51 -11.30
C VAL A 105 23.88 0.37 -12.32
N GLY A 106 23.80 -0.88 -11.84
CA GLY A 106 23.52 -2.07 -12.65
C GLY A 106 22.04 -2.24 -12.99
N PHE A 107 21.72 -3.15 -13.93
CA PHE A 107 20.36 -3.41 -14.40
C PHE A 107 19.40 -3.93 -13.31
N GLY A 108 19.94 -4.60 -12.28
CA GLY A 108 19.16 -5.16 -11.16
C GLY A 108 18.46 -4.09 -10.32
N ASP A 109 19.14 -2.97 -10.06
CA ASP A 109 18.61 -1.90 -9.20
C ASP A 109 17.47 -1.13 -9.90
N TRP A 110 17.55 -1.00 -11.24
CA TRP A 110 16.47 -0.43 -12.05
C TRP A 110 15.21 -1.28 -12.03
N ALA A 111 15.34 -2.62 -12.00
CA ALA A 111 14.20 -3.52 -11.91
C ALA A 111 13.49 -3.37 -10.55
N VAL A 112 14.24 -3.28 -9.46
CA VAL A 112 13.69 -3.07 -8.11
C VAL A 112 13.02 -1.69 -8.01
N TYR A 113 13.63 -0.66 -8.59
CA TYR A 113 13.05 0.68 -8.69
C TYR A 113 11.72 0.68 -9.45
N ALA A 114 11.71 0.10 -10.66
CA ALA A 114 10.50 0.01 -11.49
C ALA A 114 9.38 -0.77 -10.79
N LEU A 115 9.73 -1.82 -10.04
CA LEU A 115 8.78 -2.59 -9.24
C LEU A 115 8.17 -1.74 -8.11
N HIS A 116 8.95 -0.92 -7.40
CA HIS A 116 8.42 -0.02 -6.37
C HIS A 116 7.45 1.02 -6.94
N VAL A 117 7.83 1.66 -8.05
CA VAL A 117 6.98 2.62 -8.73
C VAL A 117 5.70 1.95 -9.24
N GLY A 118 5.83 0.76 -9.84
CA GLY A 118 4.69 -0.03 -10.30
C GLY A 118 3.71 -0.39 -9.18
N MET A 119 4.23 -0.79 -8.02
CA MET A 119 3.42 -1.09 -6.84
C MET A 119 2.75 0.16 -6.27
N ALA A 120 3.44 1.30 -6.24
CA ALA A 120 2.83 2.57 -5.84
C ALA A 120 1.66 2.95 -6.77
N CYS A 121 1.85 2.87 -8.09
CA CYS A 121 0.79 3.09 -9.06
C CYS A 121 -0.37 2.11 -8.87
N PHE A 122 -0.08 0.84 -8.62
CA PHE A 122 -1.10 -0.18 -8.36
C PHE A 122 -1.93 0.15 -7.11
N GLY A 123 -1.28 0.60 -6.02
CA GLY A 123 -1.94 1.08 -4.81
C GLY A 123 -2.89 2.25 -5.07
N VAL A 124 -2.47 3.22 -5.88
CA VAL A 124 -3.32 4.36 -6.29
C VAL A 124 -4.52 3.89 -7.12
N VAL A 125 -4.33 2.95 -8.04
CA VAL A 125 -5.45 2.38 -8.82
C VAL A 125 -6.43 1.65 -7.92
N LEU A 126 -5.95 0.90 -6.91
CA LEU A 126 -6.83 0.27 -5.92
C LEU A 126 -7.61 1.30 -5.12
N ALA A 127 -6.96 2.37 -4.65
CA ALA A 127 -7.61 3.47 -3.94
C ALA A 127 -8.69 4.14 -4.79
N LEU A 128 -8.40 4.40 -6.07
CA LEU A 128 -9.35 5.01 -7.01
C LEU A 128 -10.55 4.10 -7.28
N ARG A 129 -10.32 2.80 -7.50
CA ARG A 129 -11.41 1.83 -7.69
C ARG A 129 -12.33 1.80 -6.47
N ASP A 130 -11.77 1.82 -5.26
CA ASP A 130 -12.53 1.82 -4.01
C ASP A 130 -13.34 3.12 -3.84
N ALA A 131 -12.75 4.28 -4.16
CA ALA A 131 -13.43 5.57 -4.15
C ALA A 131 -14.59 5.64 -5.16
N LEU A 132 -14.39 5.11 -6.37
CA LEU A 132 -15.42 5.04 -7.41
C LEU A 132 -16.56 4.10 -7.00
N GLN A 133 -16.26 2.96 -6.38
CA GLN A 133 -17.28 2.05 -5.86
C GLN A 133 -18.12 2.74 -4.77
N LYS A 134 -17.48 3.46 -3.84
CA LYS A 134 -18.18 4.25 -2.81
C LYS A 134 -19.13 5.28 -3.42
N HIS A 135 -18.69 6.01 -4.45
CA HIS A 135 -19.54 6.98 -5.15
C HIS A 135 -20.76 6.35 -5.84
N ARG A 136 -20.59 5.16 -6.45
CA ARG A 136 -21.70 4.43 -7.08
C ARG A 136 -22.74 3.98 -6.05
N THR A 137 -22.30 3.44 -4.92
CA THR A 137 -23.21 3.00 -3.85
C THR A 137 -23.98 4.17 -3.24
N GLN A 138 -23.33 5.32 -3.04
CA GLN A 138 -24.00 6.53 -2.54
C GLN A 138 -25.05 7.05 -3.53
N ARG A 139 -24.75 7.11 -4.83
CA ARG A 139 -25.74 7.51 -5.85
C ARG A 139 -26.94 6.56 -5.90
N GLY A 140 -26.73 5.25 -5.81
CA GLY A 140 -27.82 4.27 -5.79
C GLY A 140 -28.77 4.46 -4.59
N MET A 141 -28.24 4.77 -3.41
CA MET A 141 -29.06 5.05 -2.22
C MET A 141 -29.88 6.34 -2.35
N VAL A 142 -29.34 7.38 -2.99
CA VAL A 142 -30.05 8.65 -3.22
C VAL A 142 -31.22 8.45 -4.19
N CYS A 143 -31.03 7.72 -5.28
CA CYS A 143 -32.11 7.41 -6.23
C CYS A 143 -33.25 6.62 -5.56
N ASN A 144 -32.92 5.66 -4.69
CA ASN A 144 -33.93 4.84 -4.01
C ASN A 144 -34.76 5.64 -2.98
N LYS A 145 -34.17 6.69 -2.39
CA LYS A 145 -34.90 7.62 -1.50
C LYS A 145 -35.83 8.59 -2.24
N LEU A 146 -35.58 8.83 -3.53
CA LEU A 146 -36.42 9.71 -4.36
C LEU A 146 -37.60 8.98 -5.02
N SER A 147 -37.57 7.64 -5.04
CA SER A 147 -38.65 6.79 -5.56
C SER A 147 -39.59 6.24 -4.49
N SER A 148 -39.35 6.56 -3.21
CA SER A 148 -40.20 6.20 -2.06
C SER A 148 -40.90 7.43 -1.51
#